data_AF-A0A2E7RP42-F1
#
_entry.id   AF-A0A2E7RP42-F1
#
_cell.length_a   1.000
_cell.length_b   1.000
_cell.length_c   1.000
_cell.angle_alpha   90.00
_cell.angle_beta   90.00
_cell.angle_gamma   90.00
#
_symmetry.space_group_name_H-M   'P 1'
#
loop_
_entity.id
_entity.type
_entity.pdbx_description
1 polymer ?
#
loop_
_entity_poly.entity_id
_entity_poly.type
_entity_poly.pdbx_seq_one_letter_code
_entity_poly.pdbx_strand_id
1 'polypeptide(L)'
;MPRVYLVQQGAFNLTPAKKWGSVRVLMPPMVQMLFDDPLIVDQIADGLQDIKPEDYLLLAGDPVLIGIVTAIAADMLDGEINLLKWDRQEKVYLPLHLSLYGAVN
;
A
#
# COMPACT_ATOMS: atom_id res chain seq x y z
N MET A 1 -3.80 11.38 12.30
CA MET A 1 -4.24 11.48 10.90
C MET A 1 -3.70 10.25 10.19
N PRO A 2 -4.53 9.53 9.41
CA PRO A 2 -4.09 8.31 8.73
C PRO A 2 -2.96 8.59 7.73
N ARG A 3 -2.20 7.54 7.42
CA ARG A 3 -1.15 7.51 6.41
C ARG A 3 -1.67 6.80 5.17
N VAL A 4 -1.16 7.21 4.01
CA VAL A 4 -1.39 6.53 2.74
C VAL A 4 -0.05 6.04 2.23
N TYR A 5 0.17 4.73 2.29
CA TYR A 5 1.39 4.07 1.83
C TYR A 5 1.30 3.81 0.33
N LEU A 6 1.93 4.67 -0.46
CA LEU A 6 2.14 4.46 -1.89
C LEU A 6 3.23 3.39 -2.07
N VAL A 7 2.86 2.26 -2.68
CA VAL A 7 3.77 1.13 -2.92
C VAL A 7 5.02 1.58 -3.66
N GLN A 8 4.87 2.17 -4.84
CA GLN A 8 5.99 2.66 -5.60
C GLN A 8 5.61 3.96 -6.29
N GLN A 9 6.52 4.92 -6.35
CA GLN A 9 6.29 6.18 -7.06
C GLN A 9 6.23 5.98 -8.58
N GLY A 10 5.41 6.78 -9.25
CA GLY A 10 5.28 6.78 -10.70
C GLY A 10 4.51 8.00 -11.19
N ALA A 11 4.18 8.01 -12.49
CA ALA A 11 3.49 9.12 -13.14
C ALA A 11 1.95 9.01 -12.98
N PHE A 12 1.46 9.19 -11.76
CA PHE A 12 0.01 9.21 -11.46
C PHE A 12 -0.36 10.36 -10.51
N ASN A 13 -1.63 10.79 -10.59
CA ASN A 13 -2.13 11.90 -9.79
C ASN A 13 -2.41 11.45 -8.34
N LEU A 14 -1.52 11.81 -7.42
CA LEU A 14 -1.66 11.54 -5.99
C LEU A 14 -2.55 12.55 -5.24
N THR A 15 -2.97 13.64 -5.89
CA THR A 15 -3.78 14.68 -5.26
C THR A 15 -5.07 14.12 -4.63
N PRO A 16 -5.83 13.24 -5.30
CA PRO A 16 -7.03 12.66 -4.70
C PRO A 16 -6.73 11.74 -3.50
N ALA A 17 -5.52 11.18 -3.41
CA ALA A 17 -5.12 10.31 -2.29
C ALA A 17 -4.92 11.10 -0.99
N LYS A 18 -4.53 12.38 -1.08
CA LYS A 18 -4.30 13.24 0.10
C LYS A 18 -5.55 13.44 0.98
N LYS A 19 -6.75 13.19 0.43
CA LYS A 19 -8.01 13.17 1.18
C LYS A 19 -8.02 12.09 2.28
N TRP A 20 -7.30 10.99 2.07
CA TRP A 20 -7.30 9.82 2.94
C TRP A 20 -6.21 9.87 4.01
N GLY A 21 -5.16 10.68 3.81
CA GLY A 21 -4.06 10.76 4.76
C GLY A 21 -2.79 11.38 4.19
N SER A 22 -1.74 11.41 5.01
CA SER A 22 -0.42 11.84 4.56
C SER A 22 0.23 10.75 3.71
N VAL A 23 0.57 11.06 2.46
CA VAL A 23 1.20 10.10 1.55
C VAL A 23 2.64 9.82 1.99
N ARG A 24 2.96 8.53 2.15
CA ARG A 24 4.30 7.98 2.37
C ARG A 24 4.63 7.07 1.19
N VAL A 25 5.79 7.28 0.57
CA VAL A 25 6.24 6.45 -0.55
C VAL A 25 7.14 5.35 0.01
N LEU A 26 6.86 4.10 -0.32
CA LEU A 26 7.69 2.96 0.09
C LEU A 26 8.87 2.77 -0.86
N MET A 27 8.61 2.70 -2.18
CA MET A 27 9.65 2.42 -3.17
C MET A 27 9.83 3.53 -4.21
N PRO A 28 11.07 3.85 -4.64
CA PRO A 28 11.33 4.79 -5.72
C PRO A 28 11.01 4.18 -7.11
N PRO A 29 10.82 5.01 -8.16
CA PRO A 29 10.32 4.58 -9.47
C PRO A 29 11.28 3.68 -10.27
N MET A 30 12.56 3.63 -9.92
CA MET A 30 13.58 2.87 -10.66
C MET A 30 13.83 1.47 -10.08
N VAL A 31 13.16 1.10 -8.99
CA VAL A 31 13.30 -0.24 -8.41
C VAL A 31 12.45 -1.22 -9.20
N GLN A 32 13.07 -2.26 -9.74
CA GLN A 32 12.39 -3.39 -10.35
C GLN A 32 12.86 -4.65 -9.63
N MET A 33 11.92 -5.51 -9.22
CA MET A 33 12.31 -6.85 -8.77
C MET A 33 12.70 -7.68 -9.98
N LEU A 34 14.01 -7.78 -10.22
CA LEU A 34 14.57 -8.65 -11.27
C LEU A 34 15.00 -10.01 -10.70
N PHE A 35 15.27 -10.10 -9.40
CA PHE A 35 15.70 -11.28 -8.67
C PHE A 35 15.10 -11.28 -7.25
N ASP A 36 15.11 -12.44 -6.58
CA ASP A 36 14.82 -12.52 -5.14
C ASP A 36 15.86 -11.68 -4.38
N ASP A 37 15.44 -10.50 -3.95
CA ASP A 37 16.27 -9.56 -3.20
C ASP A 37 15.68 -9.38 -1.79
N PRO A 38 16.20 -10.10 -0.78
CA PRO A 38 15.77 -9.95 0.61
C PRO A 38 15.83 -8.51 1.11
N LEU A 39 16.74 -7.69 0.56
CA LEU A 39 16.88 -6.29 0.94
C LEU A 39 15.64 -5.47 0.59
N ILE A 40 14.95 -5.79 -0.50
CA ILE A 40 13.71 -5.12 -0.90
C ILE A 40 12.58 -5.44 0.08
N VAL A 41 12.50 -6.70 0.53
CA VAL A 41 11.51 -7.14 1.54
C VAL A 41 11.75 -6.42 2.85
N ASP A 42 13.00 -6.37 3.32
CA ASP A 42 13.39 -5.67 4.55
C ASP A 42 13.09 -4.16 4.46
N GLN A 43 13.39 -3.51 3.34
CA GLN A 43 13.08 -2.09 3.12
C GLN A 43 11.57 -1.81 3.17
N ILE A 44 10.75 -2.69 2.62
CA ILE A 44 9.29 -2.57 2.68
C ILE A 44 8.79 -2.76 4.11
N ALA A 45 9.28 -3.78 4.82
CA ALA A 45 8.91 -4.04 6.21
C ALA A 45 9.28 -2.84 7.11
N ASP A 46 10.48 -2.30 6.96
CA ASP A 46 10.92 -1.08 7.66
C ASP A 46 10.04 0.13 7.31
N GLY A 47 9.68 0.29 6.04
CA GLY A 47 8.76 1.34 5.60
C GLY A 47 7.36 1.22 6.19
N LEU A 48 6.93 0.00 6.51
CA LEU A 48 5.65 -0.33 7.10
C LEU A 48 5.68 -0.46 8.63
N GLN A 49 6.83 -0.32 9.30
CA GLN A 49 7.00 -0.59 10.75
C GLN A 49 5.97 0.09 11.68
N ASP A 50 5.43 1.23 11.25
CA ASP A 50 4.47 2.05 11.98
C ASP A 50 3.02 1.92 11.49
N ILE A 51 2.73 1.03 10.53
CA ILE A 51 1.41 0.92 9.90
C ILE A 51 0.34 0.59 10.94
N LYS A 52 -0.83 1.20 10.79
CA LYS A 52 -1.98 0.99 11.68
C LYS A 52 -3.23 0.55 10.93
N PRO A 53 -4.20 -0.07 11.60
CA PRO A 53 -5.47 -0.49 10.99
C PRO A 53 -6.27 0.64 10.33
N GLU A 54 -6.07 1.90 10.71
CA GLU A 54 -6.73 3.05 10.07
C GLU A 54 -6.00 3.59 8.81
N ASP A 55 -4.79 3.11 8.53
CA ASP A 55 -3.99 3.54 7.39
C ASP A 55 -4.43 2.84 6.09
N TYR A 56 -3.96 3.36 4.96
CA TYR A 56 -4.32 2.88 3.63
C TYR A 56 -3.10 2.48 2.80
N LEU A 57 -3.20 1.38 2.06
CA LEU A 57 -2.27 1.01 0.99
C LEU A 57 -2.78 1.55 -0.35
N LEU A 58 -1.95 2.35 -1.02
CA LEU A 58 -2.22 2.83 -2.36
C LEU A 58 -1.45 1.96 -3.37
N LEU A 59 -2.20 1.05 -4.00
CA LEU A 59 -1.65 0.03 -4.90
C LEU A 59 -1.33 0.63 -6.27
N ALA A 60 -0.10 1.10 -6.45
CA ALA A 60 0.39 1.63 -7.72
C ALA A 60 1.89 1.34 -7.90
N GLY A 61 2.27 1.05 -9.15
CA GLY A 61 3.63 0.69 -9.54
C GLY A 61 3.76 -0.79 -9.94
N ASP A 62 4.90 -1.38 -9.61
CA ASP A 62 5.26 -2.75 -9.94
C ASP A 62 4.34 -3.81 -9.26
N PRO A 63 3.77 -4.78 -10.01
CA PRO A 63 2.88 -5.79 -9.46
C PRO A 63 3.49 -6.68 -8.36
N VAL A 64 4.79 -6.98 -8.44
CA VAL A 64 5.49 -7.81 -7.44
C VAL A 64 5.64 -7.02 -6.14
N LEU A 65 6.06 -5.75 -6.23
CA LEU A 65 6.12 -4.86 -5.06
C LEU A 65 4.74 -4.67 -4.42
N ILE A 66 3.69 -4.51 -5.24
CA ILE A 66 2.30 -4.44 -4.75
C ILE A 66 1.93 -5.69 -3.96
N GLY A 67 2.27 -6.87 -4.47
CA GLY A 67 2.04 -8.15 -3.79
C GLY A 67 2.75 -8.24 -2.44
N ILE A 68 4.04 -7.91 -2.40
CA ILE A 68 4.86 -7.95 -1.18
C ILE A 68 4.33 -6.97 -0.12
N VAL A 69 4.08 -5.71 -0.49
CA VAL A 69 3.54 -4.70 0.43
C VAL A 69 2.21 -5.16 1.02
N THR A 70 1.31 -5.69 0.19
CA THR A 70 -0.01 -6.15 0.65
C THR A 70 0.13 -7.35 1.59
N ALA A 71 1.02 -8.29 1.29
CA ALA A 71 1.26 -9.46 2.14
C ALA A 71 1.85 -9.09 3.51
N ILE A 72 2.88 -8.23 3.53
CA ILE A 72 3.51 -7.78 4.78
C ILE A 72 2.53 -6.96 5.62
N ALA A 73 1.84 -6.00 5.01
CA ALA A 73 0.87 -5.18 5.74
C ALA A 73 -0.27 -6.03 6.33
N ALA A 74 -0.75 -7.02 5.61
CA ALA A 74 -1.76 -7.94 6.11
C ALA A 74 -1.24 -8.79 7.29
N ASP A 75 -0.02 -9.31 7.20
CA ASP A 75 0.61 -10.06 8.30
C ASP A 75 0.76 -9.19 9.56
N MET A 76 1.21 -7.94 9.39
CA MET A 76 1.38 -6.98 10.50
C MET A 76 0.06 -6.52 11.14
N LEU A 77 -1.04 -6.56 10.39
CA LEU A 77 -2.36 -6.07 10.81
C LEU A 77 -3.37 -7.20 11.00
N ASP A 78 -2.92 -8.44 11.20
CA ASP A 78 -3.77 -9.61 11.44
C ASP A 78 -4.88 -9.77 10.39
N GLY A 79 -4.51 -9.57 9.13
CA GLY A 79 -5.40 -9.70 7.97
C GLY A 79 -6.32 -8.50 7.73
N GLU A 80 -6.27 -7.45 8.56
CA GLU A 80 -7.12 -6.26 8.47
C GLU A 80 -6.41 -5.10 7.76
N ILE A 81 -6.73 -4.86 6.49
CA ILE A 81 -6.06 -3.83 5.68
C ILE A 81 -7.06 -2.93 4.95
N ASN A 82 -6.70 -1.66 4.74
CA ASN A 82 -7.44 -0.77 3.85
C ASN A 82 -6.64 -0.50 2.58
N LEU A 83 -7.32 -0.55 1.44
CA LEU A 83 -6.76 -0.29 0.12
C LEU A 83 -7.40 0.95 -0.49
N LEU A 84 -6.63 1.67 -1.31
CA LEU A 84 -7.12 2.73 -2.19
C LEU A 84 -7.05 2.27 -3.64
N LYS A 85 -8.22 2.02 -4.24
CA LYS A 85 -8.37 1.66 -5.65
C LYS A 85 -8.59 2.91 -6.48
N TRP A 86 -7.81 3.09 -7.55
CA TRP A 86 -8.07 4.16 -8.52
C TRP A 86 -9.31 3.88 -9.36
N ASP A 87 -10.28 4.79 -9.32
CA ASP A 87 -11.38 4.85 -10.27
C ASP A 87 -11.00 5.75 -11.44
N ARG A 88 -10.92 5.19 -12.65
CA ARG A 88 -10.52 5.92 -13.86
C ARG A 88 -11.60 6.86 -14.39
N GLN A 89 -12.88 6.56 -14.14
CA GLN A 89 -14.01 7.34 -14.64
C GLN A 89 -14.18 8.59 -13.77
N GLU A 90 -14.29 8.38 -12.46
CA GLU A 90 -14.51 9.44 -11.48
C GLU A 90 -13.22 10.17 -11.09
N LYS A 91 -12.05 9.61 -11.47
CA LYS A 91 -10.72 10.15 -11.15
C LYS A 91 -10.50 10.35 -9.64
N VAL A 92 -10.97 9.39 -8.85
CA VAL A 92 -10.85 9.37 -7.39
C VAL A 92 -10.28 8.04 -6.89
N TYR A 93 -9.77 8.02 -5.66
CA TYR A 93 -9.46 6.78 -4.97
C TYR A 93 -10.65 6.35 -4.12
N LEU A 94 -11.11 5.13 -4.35
CA LEU A 94 -12.15 4.47 -3.58
C LEU A 94 -11.52 3.64 -2.45
N PRO A 95 -11.98 3.79 -1.21
CA PRO A 95 -11.51 2.98 -0.09
C PRO A 95 -12.13 1.59 -0.17
N LEU A 96 -11.33 0.57 0.13
CA LEU A 96 -11.79 -0.79 0.31
C LEU A 96 -11.19 -1.31 1.61
N HIS A 97 -12.02 -1.82 2.50
CA HIS A 97 -11.57 -2.52 3.69
C HIS A 97 -11.62 -4.02 3.42
N LEU A 98 -10.54 -4.72 3.75
CA LEU A 98 -10.42 -6.17 3.60
C LEU A 98 -10.07 -6.79 4.95
N SER A 99 -10.83 -7.81 5.31
CA SER A 99 -10.55 -8.75 6.39
C SER A 99 -10.24 -10.09 5.76
N LEU A 100 -8.96 -10.51 5.76
CA LEU A 100 -8.52 -11.74 5.08
C LEU A 100 -8.95 -13.01 5.81
N TYR A 101 -9.14 -12.93 7.12
CA TYR A 101 -9.55 -14.07 7.95
C TYR A 101 -11.07 -14.10 8.19
N GLY A 102 -11.78 -13.06 7.77
CA GLY A 102 -13.22 -12.90 7.93
C GLY A 102 -13.61 -12.33 9.28
N ALA A 103 -14.88 -11.92 9.41
CA ALA A 103 -15.44 -11.52 10.69
C ALA A 103 -15.49 -12.74 11.62
N VAL A 104 -14.63 -12.76 12.64
CA VAL A 104 -14.83 -13.67 13.78
C VAL A 104 -16.11 -13.21 14.47
N ASN A 105 -17.19 -13.96 14.26
CA ASN A 105 -18.42 -13.82 15.05
C ASN A 105 -18.19 -14.24 16.50
#